data_AF-A0A8J5IPM7-F1
#
_entry.id   AF-A0A8J5IPM7-F1
#
_cell.length_a   1.000
_cell.length_b   1.000
_cell.length_c   1.000
_cell.angle_alpha   90.00
_cell.angle_beta   90.00
_cell.angle_gamma   90.00
#
_symmetry.space_group_name_H-M   'P 1'
#
loop_
_entity.id
_entity.type
_entity.pdbx_description
1 polymer ?
#
loop_
_entity_poly.entity_id
_entity_poly.type
_entity_poly.pdbx_seq_one_letter_code
_entity_poly.pdbx_strand_id
1 'polypeptide(L)'
;GASSGRGPGFEGGQTQLYQRVPKRSFNSKFATPMETVNLDKLQLFVDMDRLDTSNKITIRSFQHLTAKLDIEVSQASESGFKAVEAARGTQKFEMLPQPARPNPKKLTYYTNYGYLSLEIQVKKALANASNSEQTCEMERRG
;
A
#
# COMPACT_ATOMS: atom_id res chain seq x y z
N GLY A 1 38.37 -17.11 39.06
CA GLY A 1 39.38 -16.24 38.41
C GLY A 1 38.67 -15.04 37.82
N ALA A 2 39.21 -13.85 38.02
CA ALA A 2 38.56 -12.54 37.88
C ALA A 2 37.81 -12.28 36.55
N SER A 3 36.50 -12.00 36.64
CA SER A 3 35.75 -11.30 35.58
C SER A 3 35.89 -9.79 35.80
N SER A 4 37.04 -9.22 35.44
CA SER A 4 37.26 -7.78 35.50
C SER A 4 36.45 -7.07 34.41
N GLY A 5 35.45 -6.28 34.82
CA GLY A 5 34.52 -5.56 33.96
C GLY A 5 35.20 -4.59 33.00
N ARG A 6 35.32 -5.00 31.73
CA ARG A 6 35.66 -4.13 30.61
C ARG A 6 34.55 -4.33 29.58
N GLY A 7 33.79 -3.27 29.31
CA GLY A 7 32.64 -3.31 28.41
C GLY A 7 33.05 -3.64 26.97
N PRO A 8 32.13 -4.20 26.15
CA PRO A 8 32.38 -4.45 24.73
C PRO A 8 32.79 -3.13 24.05
N GLY A 9 33.98 -3.12 23.42
CA GLY A 9 34.59 -1.93 22.81
C GLY A 9 35.78 -1.34 23.59
N PHE A 10 36.13 -1.87 24.76
CA PHE A 10 37.34 -1.47 25.48
C PHE A 10 38.60 -2.11 24.88
N GLU A 11 39.41 -1.30 24.19
CA GLU A 11 40.66 -1.73 23.52
C GLU A 11 41.92 -1.48 24.38
N GLY A 12 41.84 -1.73 25.70
CA GLY A 12 43.05 -1.79 26.55
C GLY A 12 43.77 -0.47 26.81
N GLY A 13 43.18 0.68 26.47
CA GLY A 13 43.80 2.02 26.63
C GLY A 13 44.13 2.72 25.30
N GLN A 14 43.98 2.02 24.18
CA GLN A 14 44.02 2.61 22.85
C GLN A 14 42.77 3.49 22.59
N THR A 15 42.88 4.51 21.71
CA THR A 15 41.71 5.24 21.22
C THR A 15 40.80 4.28 20.46
N GLN A 16 39.56 4.15 20.93
CA GLN A 16 38.62 3.15 20.43
C GLN A 16 38.31 3.37 18.96
N LEU A 17 38.11 2.28 18.21
CA LEU A 17 37.93 2.33 16.76
C LEU A 17 36.84 3.32 16.29
N TYR A 18 35.69 3.37 16.96
CA TYR A 18 34.58 4.28 16.60
C TYR A 18 34.89 5.77 16.86
N GLN A 19 35.94 6.09 17.62
CA GLN A 19 36.41 7.47 17.80
C GLN A 19 37.46 7.85 16.75
N ARG A 20 38.20 6.85 16.24
CA ARG A 20 39.21 7.03 15.19
C ARG A 20 38.59 7.27 13.82
N VAL A 21 37.48 6.60 13.52
CA VAL A 21 36.75 6.79 12.27
C VAL A 21 35.98 8.12 12.35
N PRO A 22 36.10 9.03 11.36
CA PRO A 22 35.35 10.27 11.38
C PRO A 22 33.85 9.99 11.29
N LYS A 23 33.04 10.82 11.96
CA LYS A 23 31.58 10.78 11.81
C LYS A 23 31.23 11.01 10.34
N ARG A 24 30.70 10.00 9.66
CA ARG A 24 30.30 10.07 8.26
C ARG A 24 28.78 10.18 8.18
N SER A 25 28.32 11.14 7.37
CA SER A 25 26.91 11.31 6.98
C SER A 25 25.95 11.75 8.11
N PHE A 26 24.66 11.79 7.77
CA PHE A 26 23.52 11.93 8.66
C PHE A 26 22.47 10.85 8.33
N ASN A 27 21.79 10.31 9.34
CA ASN A 27 20.63 9.43 9.13
C ASN A 27 19.36 10.29 9.09
N SER A 28 18.71 10.38 7.92
CA SER A 28 17.50 11.19 7.72
C SER A 28 16.29 10.59 8.46
N LYS A 29 15.77 11.32 9.46
CA LYS A 29 14.57 10.91 10.23
C LYS A 29 13.25 11.03 9.45
N PHE A 30 13.25 11.80 8.37
CA PHE A 30 12.05 12.08 7.56
C PHE A 30 12.09 11.39 6.20
N ALA A 31 13.04 10.47 6.00
CA ALA A 31 13.04 9.63 4.81
C ALA A 31 11.78 8.76 4.81
N THR A 32 11.10 8.70 3.67
CA THR A 32 9.96 7.80 3.46
C THR A 32 10.51 6.50 2.88
N PRO A 33 10.70 5.42 3.68
CA PRO A 33 11.15 4.14 3.14
C PRO A 33 10.09 3.59 2.18
N MET A 34 10.54 3.02 1.07
CA MET A 34 9.68 2.39 0.07
C MET A 34 10.11 0.94 -0.09
N GLU A 35 9.15 0.06 -0.30
CA GLU A 35 9.42 -1.34 -0.59
C GLU A 35 9.60 -1.52 -2.10
N THR A 36 10.67 -2.21 -2.47
CA THR A 36 10.93 -2.59 -3.86
C THR A 36 10.11 -3.82 -4.21
N VAL A 37 9.26 -3.70 -5.22
CA VAL A 37 8.48 -4.83 -5.76
C VAL A 37 9.03 -5.19 -7.14
N ASN A 38 9.39 -6.46 -7.32
CA ASN A 38 9.90 -6.98 -8.59
C ASN A 38 8.75 -7.45 -9.47
N LEU A 39 8.87 -7.25 -10.78
CA LEU A 39 7.87 -7.64 -11.77
C LEU A 39 7.67 -9.16 -11.81
N ASP A 40 8.76 -9.94 -11.74
CA ASP A 40 8.70 -11.40 -11.76
C ASP A 40 7.86 -11.97 -10.62
N LYS A 41 7.92 -11.34 -9.44
CA LYS A 41 7.12 -11.76 -8.28
C LYS A 41 5.64 -11.44 -8.48
N LEU A 42 5.33 -10.33 -9.16
CA LEU A 42 3.95 -9.98 -9.49
C LEU A 42 3.36 -10.99 -10.48
N GLN A 43 4.12 -11.35 -11.52
CA GLN A 43 3.69 -12.36 -12.47
C GLN A 43 3.41 -13.69 -11.78
N LEU A 44 4.33 -14.15 -10.93
CA LEU A 44 4.15 -15.37 -10.15
C LEU A 44 2.87 -15.35 -9.28
N PHE A 45 2.48 -14.20 -8.73
CA PHE A 45 1.25 -14.07 -7.96
C PHE A 45 -0.02 -14.05 -8.81
N VAL A 46 0.06 -13.58 -10.06
CA VAL A 46 -1.01 -13.72 -11.04
C VAL A 46 -1.16 -15.18 -11.45
N ASP A 47 -0.05 -15.86 -11.73
CA ASP A 47 -0.07 -17.28 -12.13
C ASP A 47 -0.60 -18.21 -11.03
N MET A 48 -0.44 -17.82 -9.76
CA MET A 48 -1.01 -18.52 -8.61
C MET A 48 -2.45 -18.09 -8.29
N ASP A 49 -3.09 -17.29 -9.14
CA ASP A 49 -4.44 -16.71 -8.96
C ASP A 49 -4.60 -15.94 -7.63
N ARG A 50 -3.50 -15.41 -7.09
CA ARG A 50 -3.52 -14.62 -5.84
C ARG A 50 -3.80 -13.14 -6.11
N LEU A 51 -3.62 -12.70 -7.35
CA LEU A 51 -3.91 -11.35 -7.81
C LEU A 51 -4.89 -11.39 -8.97
N ASP A 52 -6.03 -10.73 -8.79
CA ASP A 52 -7.02 -10.54 -9.84
C ASP A 52 -6.58 -9.41 -10.78
N THR A 53 -6.37 -9.76 -12.05
CA THR A 53 -5.94 -8.83 -13.11
C THR A 53 -7.07 -8.01 -13.70
N SER A 54 -8.33 -8.32 -13.38
CA SER A 54 -9.48 -7.54 -13.86
C SER A 54 -9.54 -6.15 -13.22
N ASN A 55 -8.99 -6.03 -12.01
CA ASN A 55 -8.99 -4.81 -11.22
C ASN A 55 -7.63 -4.08 -11.26
N LYS A 56 -7.65 -2.76 -11.08
CA LYS A 56 -6.41 -1.96 -11.02
C LYS A 56 -5.63 -2.27 -9.74
N ILE A 57 -4.50 -2.94 -9.88
CA ILE A 57 -3.58 -3.27 -8.78
C ILE A 57 -2.83 -2.00 -8.35
N THR A 58 -2.98 -1.58 -7.09
CA THR A 58 -2.29 -0.41 -6.52
C THR A 58 -1.51 -0.82 -5.27
N ILE A 59 -0.50 -0.05 -4.84
CA ILE A 59 0.28 -0.40 -3.62
C ILE A 59 -0.64 -0.61 -2.40
N ARG A 60 -1.78 0.10 -2.34
CA ARG A 60 -2.80 -0.06 -1.30
C ARG A 60 -3.54 -1.39 -1.35
N SER A 61 -3.70 -2.02 -2.52
CA SER A 61 -4.37 -3.33 -2.63
C SER A 61 -3.57 -4.47 -1.99
N PHE A 62 -2.27 -4.28 -1.74
CA PHE A 62 -1.42 -5.28 -1.06
C PHE A 62 -1.44 -5.21 0.47
N GLN A 63 -1.95 -4.12 1.07
CA GLN A 63 -1.88 -3.90 2.54
C GLN A 63 -2.99 -4.64 3.33
N HIS A 64 -4.00 -5.21 2.66
CA HIS A 64 -5.11 -5.90 3.30
C HIS A 64 -5.43 -7.23 2.61
N LEU A 65 -4.55 -8.22 2.77
CA LEU A 65 -4.93 -9.63 2.61
C LEU A 65 -5.08 -10.26 3.99
N THR A 66 -6.09 -9.79 4.73
CA THR A 66 -6.74 -10.52 5.82
C THR A 66 -8.03 -11.06 5.22
N ALA A 67 -7.93 -12.11 4.39
CA ALA A 67 -9.06 -12.60 3.62
C ALA A 67 -10.30 -12.80 4.53
N LYS A 68 -11.41 -12.16 4.18
CA LYS A 68 -12.73 -12.49 4.69
C LYS A 68 -13.18 -13.71 3.87
N LEU A 69 -13.37 -14.84 4.53
CA LEU A 69 -13.95 -16.03 3.92
C LEU A 69 -15.45 -15.79 3.71
N ASP A 70 -15.92 -15.81 2.47
CA ASP A 70 -17.34 -15.86 2.16
C ASP A 70 -17.81 -17.31 2.35
N ILE A 71 -18.83 -17.53 3.18
CA ILE A 71 -19.42 -18.85 3.44
C ILE A 71 -20.74 -18.92 2.68
N GLU A 72 -20.81 -19.75 1.66
CA GLU A 72 -22.08 -20.11 1.02
C GLU A 72 -22.74 -21.22 1.84
N VAL A 73 -23.86 -20.90 2.51
CA VAL A 73 -24.65 -21.88 3.27
C VAL A 73 -25.98 -22.08 2.55
N SER A 74 -26.32 -23.32 2.23
CA SER A 74 -27.51 -23.66 1.45
C SER A 74 -28.84 -23.38 2.16
N GLN A 75 -28.86 -23.27 3.50
CA GLN A 75 -30.00 -22.80 4.31
C GLN A 75 -29.49 -22.15 5.61
N ALA A 76 -29.89 -20.90 5.88
CA ALA A 76 -29.61 -20.20 7.13
C ALA A 76 -30.90 -19.65 7.74
N SER A 77 -31.02 -19.68 9.08
CA SER A 77 -32.18 -19.15 9.78
C SER A 77 -32.18 -17.61 9.81
N GLU A 78 -33.35 -16.99 9.67
CA GLU A 78 -33.53 -15.52 9.73
C GLU A 78 -32.94 -14.90 11.01
N SER A 79 -32.94 -15.66 12.11
CA SER A 79 -32.35 -15.27 13.39
C SER A 79 -30.82 -15.22 13.36
N GLY A 80 -30.16 -16.12 12.62
CA GLY A 80 -28.72 -16.18 12.48
C GLY A 80 -28.17 -14.98 11.70
N PHE A 81 -28.85 -14.59 10.62
CA PHE A 81 -28.52 -13.38 9.85
C PHE A 81 -28.69 -12.11 10.68
N LYS A 82 -29.80 -11.98 11.40
CA LYS A 82 -30.07 -10.82 12.27
C LYS A 82 -29.05 -10.67 13.40
N ALA A 83 -28.56 -11.78 13.96
CA ALA A 83 -27.50 -11.78 14.97
C ALA A 83 -26.14 -11.37 14.39
N VAL A 84 -25.81 -11.79 13.16
CA VAL A 84 -24.59 -11.38 12.44
C VAL A 84 -24.66 -9.91 12.02
N GLU A 85 -25.82 -9.41 11.61
CA GLU A 85 -26.05 -7.99 11.32
C GLU A 85 -25.97 -7.12 12.57
N ALA A 86 -26.48 -7.59 13.72
CA ALA A 86 -26.35 -6.90 15.00
C ALA A 86 -24.89 -6.90 15.52
N ALA A 87 -24.13 -7.97 15.25
CA ALA A 87 -22.70 -8.05 15.55
C ALA A 87 -21.84 -7.24 14.57
N ARG A 88 -22.31 -7.01 13.33
CA ARG A 88 -21.86 -5.92 12.45
C ARG A 88 -22.38 -4.59 12.98
N GLY A 89 -21.95 -4.22 14.19
CA GLY A 89 -22.21 -2.90 14.74
C GLY A 89 -21.96 -1.83 13.68
N THR A 90 -22.88 -0.87 13.61
CA THR A 90 -22.90 0.30 12.72
C THR A 90 -21.48 0.75 12.42
N GLN A 91 -20.92 0.22 11.32
CA GLN A 91 -19.65 0.70 10.83
C GLN A 91 -19.97 2.13 10.44
N LYS A 92 -19.43 3.09 11.19
CA LYS A 92 -19.36 4.43 10.68
C LYS A 92 -18.54 4.32 9.41
N PHE A 93 -19.22 4.19 8.29
CA PHE A 93 -18.66 4.55 7.00
C PHE A 93 -18.59 6.08 7.06
N GLU A 94 -17.72 6.59 7.93
CA GLU A 94 -17.30 7.97 7.91
C GLU A 94 -16.82 8.17 6.48
N MET A 95 -17.34 9.19 5.81
CA MET A 95 -16.86 9.58 4.49
C MET A 95 -15.34 9.51 4.52
N LEU A 96 -14.77 8.56 3.78
CA LEU A 96 -13.31 8.38 3.79
C LEU A 96 -12.70 9.72 3.40
N PRO A 97 -11.70 10.21 4.15
CA PRO A 97 -11.10 11.49 3.83
C PRO A 97 -10.55 11.43 2.40
N GLN A 98 -10.82 12.49 1.64
CA GLN A 98 -10.21 12.64 0.31
C GLN A 98 -8.68 12.64 0.47
N PRO A 99 -7.93 11.94 -0.39
CA PRO A 99 -6.48 11.91 -0.31
C PRO A 99 -5.93 13.33 -0.49
N ALA A 100 -5.05 13.74 0.42
CA ALA A 100 -4.44 15.07 0.36
C ALA A 100 -3.56 15.22 -0.89
N ARG A 101 -3.48 16.46 -1.40
CA ARG A 101 -2.53 16.82 -2.45
C ARG A 101 -1.08 16.60 -1.97
N PRO A 102 -0.13 16.35 -2.89
CA PRO A 102 1.24 16.09 -2.50
C PRO A 102 1.86 17.36 -1.89
N ASN A 103 2.78 17.16 -0.94
CA ASN A 103 3.56 18.26 -0.35
C ASN A 103 4.22 19.10 -1.47
N PRO A 104 4.25 20.45 -1.36
CA PRO A 104 4.85 21.33 -2.36
C PRO A 104 6.26 20.91 -2.82
N LYS A 105 7.09 20.35 -1.93
CA LYS A 105 8.44 19.86 -2.29
C LYS A 105 8.43 18.71 -3.31
N LYS A 106 7.35 17.93 -3.35
CA LYS A 106 7.16 16.82 -4.29
C LYS A 106 6.25 17.21 -5.46
N LEU A 107 5.64 18.39 -5.43
CA LEU A 107 4.63 18.79 -6.41
C LEU A 107 5.18 18.83 -7.83
N THR A 108 6.39 19.38 -8.02
CA THR A 108 7.08 19.46 -9.32
C THR A 108 7.27 18.09 -9.98
N TYR A 109 7.58 17.06 -9.20
CA TYR A 109 7.71 15.69 -9.69
C TYR A 109 6.36 15.15 -10.18
N TYR A 110 5.29 15.37 -9.41
CA TYR A 110 3.96 14.86 -9.76
C TYR A 110 3.29 15.62 -10.92
N THR A 111 3.60 16.90 -11.10
CA THR A 111 3.10 17.70 -12.24
C THR A 111 3.78 17.35 -13.55
N ASN A 112 5.06 16.97 -13.52
CA ASN A 112 5.81 16.69 -14.74
C ASN A 112 5.75 15.21 -15.13
N TYR A 113 5.78 14.31 -14.16
CA TYR A 113 5.91 12.86 -14.40
C TYR A 113 4.84 12.01 -13.70
N GLY A 114 4.02 12.60 -12.83
CA GLY A 114 3.03 11.88 -12.02
C GLY A 114 1.59 12.08 -12.48
N TYR A 115 0.65 11.68 -11.62
CA TYR A 115 -0.80 11.75 -11.88
C TYR A 115 -1.34 13.18 -12.03
N LEU A 116 -0.57 14.20 -11.64
CA LEU A 116 -0.93 15.61 -11.84
C LEU A 116 -0.46 16.15 -13.19
N SER A 117 0.26 15.36 -13.99
CA SER A 117 0.67 15.76 -15.34
C SER A 117 -0.51 15.79 -16.29
N LEU A 118 -0.49 16.78 -17.19
CA LEU A 118 -1.55 17.00 -18.17
C LEU A 118 -1.73 15.77 -19.07
N GLU A 119 -0.64 15.16 -19.52
CA GLU A 119 -0.68 13.98 -20.38
C GLU A 119 -1.37 12.79 -19.71
N ILE A 120 -1.05 12.50 -18.44
CA ILE A 120 -1.66 11.39 -17.71
C ILE A 120 -3.14 11.68 -17.43
N GLN A 121 -3.49 12.93 -17.10
CA GLN A 121 -4.88 13.33 -16.88
C GLN A 121 -5.72 13.18 -18.15
N VAL A 122 -5.19 13.63 -19.29
CA VAL A 122 -5.87 13.49 -20.60
C VAL A 122 -6.05 12.03 -20.95
N LYS A 123 -5.00 11.20 -20.84
CA LYS A 123 -5.10 9.75 -21.08
C LYS A 123 -6.13 9.08 -20.17
N LYS A 124 -6.16 9.45 -18.88
CA LYS A 124 -7.13 8.93 -17.92
C LYS A 124 -8.56 9.36 -18.26
N ALA A 125 -8.76 10.62 -18.65
CA ALA A 125 -10.08 11.13 -19.05
C ALA A 125 -10.60 10.38 -20.30
N LEU A 126 -9.75 10.17 -21.31
CA LEU A 126 -10.08 9.41 -22.51
C LEU A 126 -10.40 7.93 -22.20
N ALA A 127 -9.61 7.29 -21.33
CA ALA A 127 -9.89 5.92 -20.88
C ALA A 127 -11.20 5.82 -20.09
N ASN A 128 -11.55 6.84 -19.30
CA ASN A 128 -12.82 6.85 -18.58
C ASN A 128 -14.01 7.06 -19.53
N ALA A 129 -13.86 7.92 -20.54
CA ALA A 129 -14.90 8.17 -21.55
C ALA A 129 -15.24 6.89 -22.33
N SER A 130 -14.23 6.19 -22.85
CA SER A 130 -14.43 4.91 -23.55
C SER A 130 -15.09 3.83 -22.70
N ASN A 131 -14.73 3.70 -21.42
CA ASN A 131 -15.40 2.76 -20.50
C ASN A 131 -16.87 3.15 -20.25
N SER A 132 -17.18 4.44 -20.12
CA SER A 132 -18.56 4.91 -19.93
C SER A 132 -19.45 4.72 -21.16
N GLU A 133 -18.86 4.80 -22.36
CA GLU A 133 -19.54 4.53 -23.62
C GLU A 133 -19.86 3.04 -23.76
N GLN A 134 -18.91 2.16 -23.40
CA GLN A 134 -19.12 0.70 -23.41
C GLN A 134 -20.20 0.25 -22.42
N THR A 135 -20.24 0.82 -21.20
CA THR A 135 -21.32 0.52 -20.24
C THR A 135 -22.68 1.02 -20.74
N CYS A 136 -22.73 2.23 -21.32
CA CYS A 136 -23.97 2.82 -21.82
C CYS A 136 -24.49 2.12 -23.10
N GLU A 137 -23.62 1.55 -23.92
CA GLU A 137 -24.02 0.73 -25.08
C GLU A 137 -24.55 -0.64 -24.67
N MET A 138 -23.99 -1.28 -23.63
CA MET A 138 -24.51 -2.57 -23.13
C MET A 138 -25.91 -2.42 -22.53
N GLU A 139 -26.16 -1.35 -21.76
CA GLU A 139 -27.48 -1.05 -21.19
C GLU A 139 -28.54 -0.71 -22.26
N ARG A 140 -28.13 -0.26 -23.45
CA ARG A 140 -29.04 0.02 -24.58
C ARG A 140 -29.36 -1.22 -25.43
N ARG A 141 -28.65 -2.33 -25.25
CA ARG A 141 -28.83 -3.59 -26.00
C ARG A 141 -29.54 -4.69 -25.19
N GLY A 142 -29.81 -4.45 -23.90
CA GLY A 142 -30.64 -5.31 -23.03
C GLY A 142 -32.05 -4.75 -22.89
#